data_AF-A0A2D4F0E8-F1
#
_entry.id   AF-A0A2D4F0E8-F1
#
_cell.length_a   1.000
_cell.length_b   1.000
_cell.length_c   1.000
_cell.angle_alpha   90.00
_cell.angle_beta   90.00
_cell.angle_gamma   90.00
#
_symmetry.space_group_name_H-M   'P 1'
#
loop_
_entity.id
_entity.type
_entity.pdbx_description
1 polymer ?
#
loop_
_entity_poly.entity_id
_entity_poly.type
_entity_poly.pdbx_seq_one_letter_code
_entity_poly.pdbx_strand_id
1 'polypeptide(L)'
;NLGHNINLEDWEKIWNQNYKITKLAIYNQYKMCYQWYRSPSRLAKVYPNMSSMCWKCKQTRGTFFHAWWLCPKSKKYWKKIRIWIKEITNIQLEFKAEIFLLGMLKGEYPKEMKYLILHIITA
;
A
#
# COMPACT_ATOMS: atom_id res chain seq x y z
N ASN A 1 2.07 -0.65 11.10
CA ASN A 1 3.45 -0.69 11.60
C ASN A 1 4.38 -1.14 10.50
N LEU A 2 5.14 -0.21 9.95
CA LEU A 2 6.25 -0.46 9.04
C LEU A 2 7.53 -0.86 9.79
N GLY A 3 7.47 -0.95 11.13
CA GLY A 3 8.61 -1.25 12.00
C GLY A 3 9.49 -0.03 12.31
N HIS A 4 9.24 1.11 11.67
CA HIS A 4 9.89 2.39 11.91
C HIS A 4 8.92 3.54 11.59
N ASN A 5 9.27 4.75 12.02
CA ASN A 5 8.53 5.97 11.70
C ASN A 5 8.95 6.53 10.34
N ILE A 6 8.00 7.05 9.59
CA ILE A 6 8.26 7.86 8.39
C ILE A 6 8.32 9.32 8.83
N ASN A 7 9.37 10.03 8.42
CA ASN A 7 9.58 11.44 8.76
C ASN A 7 8.52 12.33 8.10
N LEU A 8 8.25 13.51 8.67
CA LEU A 8 7.24 14.44 8.18
C LEU A 8 7.52 14.90 6.74
N GLU A 9 8.79 15.16 6.41
CA GLU A 9 9.22 15.56 5.07
C GLU A 9 8.92 14.48 4.01
N ASP A 10 9.15 13.20 4.37
CA ASP A 10 8.82 12.07 3.52
C ASP A 10 7.30 12.01 3.27
N TRP A 11 6.49 12.25 4.32
CA TRP A 11 5.03 12.32 4.20
C TRP A 11 4.55 13.44 3.28
N GLU A 12 5.09 14.64 3.46
CA GLU A 12 4.73 15.81 2.64
C GLU A 12 5.09 15.58 1.17
N LYS A 13 6.27 15.02 0.91
CA LYS A 13 6.71 14.67 -0.44
C LYS A 13 5.76 13.68 -1.12
N ILE A 14 5.35 12.62 -0.42
CA ILE A 14 4.37 11.64 -0.91
C ILE A 14 3.03 12.31 -1.23
N TRP A 15 2.54 13.15 -0.32
CA TRP A 15 1.26 13.83 -0.48
C TRP A 15 1.26 14.71 -1.73
N ASN A 16 2.27 15.57 -1.86
CA ASN A 16 2.41 16.49 -2.98
C ASN A 16 2.61 15.80 -4.34
N GLN A 17 3.22 14.60 -4.34
CA GLN A 17 3.36 13.79 -5.54
C GLN A 17 2.05 13.10 -5.91
N ASN A 18 1.43 12.37 -4.99
CA ASN A 18 0.28 11.53 -5.30
C ASN A 18 -1.01 12.32 -5.54
N TYR A 19 -1.16 13.51 -4.95
CA TYR A 19 -2.27 14.42 -5.24
C TYR A 19 -2.40 14.77 -6.73
N LYS A 20 -1.29 14.79 -7.47
CA LYS A 20 -1.25 15.17 -8.89
C LYS A 20 -1.54 14.02 -9.87
N ILE A 21 -1.59 12.78 -9.39
CA ILE A 21 -1.51 11.58 -10.24
C ILE A 21 -2.90 11.01 -10.52
N THR A 22 -3.68 10.66 -9.50
CA THR A 22 -5.05 10.14 -9.71
C THR A 22 -5.91 10.32 -8.47
N LYS A 23 -7.20 10.66 -8.67
CA LYS A 23 -8.23 10.72 -7.61
C LYS A 23 -8.34 9.41 -6.80
N LEU A 24 -8.01 8.27 -7.42
CA LEU A 24 -8.01 6.95 -6.79
C LEU A 24 -6.84 6.74 -5.82
N ALA A 25 -5.63 7.21 -6.17
CA ALA A 25 -4.47 7.20 -5.29
C ALA A 25 -4.74 7.99 -4.02
N ILE A 26 -5.34 9.17 -4.18
CA ILE A 26 -5.82 10.03 -3.10
C ILE A 26 -6.82 9.26 -2.21
N TYR A 27 -7.80 8.55 -2.77
CA TYR A 27 -8.79 7.79 -2.00
C TYR A 27 -8.18 6.62 -1.20
N ASN A 28 -7.25 5.88 -1.80
CA ASN A 28 -6.53 4.82 -1.12
C ASN A 28 -5.65 5.39 0.01
N GLN A 29 -4.96 6.50 -0.23
CA GLN A 29 -4.25 7.24 0.81
C GLN A 29 -5.19 7.74 1.92
N TYR A 30 -6.37 8.26 1.60
CA TYR A 30 -7.36 8.66 2.59
C TYR A 30 -7.75 7.48 3.49
N LYS A 31 -7.99 6.30 2.90
CA LYS A 31 -8.28 5.07 3.65
C LYS A 31 -7.16 4.63 4.58
N MET A 32 -5.90 4.84 4.19
CA MET A 32 -4.74 4.46 5.00
C MET A 32 -4.40 5.51 6.05
N CYS A 33 -4.23 6.77 5.65
CA CYS A 33 -3.79 7.88 6.49
C CYS A 33 -4.86 8.24 7.54
N TYR A 34 -6.12 8.35 7.13
CA TYR A 34 -7.24 8.61 8.04
C TYR A 34 -7.83 7.33 8.62
N GLN A 35 -7.24 6.18 8.29
CA GLN A 35 -7.64 4.86 8.79
C GLN A 35 -9.12 4.53 8.58
N TRP A 36 -9.73 5.10 7.54
CA TRP A 36 -11.11 4.83 7.14
C TRP A 36 -11.34 3.37 6.74
N TYR A 37 -10.28 2.63 6.38
CA TYR A 37 -10.39 1.19 6.19
C TYR A 37 -10.71 0.49 7.52
N ARG A 38 -11.98 0.07 7.67
CA ARG A 38 -12.43 -0.74 8.81
C ARG A 38 -11.96 -2.17 8.63
N SER A 39 -10.81 -2.50 9.21
CA SER A 39 -10.27 -3.86 9.18
C SER A 39 -11.14 -4.83 9.99
N PRO A 40 -11.20 -6.13 9.64
CA PRO A 40 -11.96 -7.14 10.40
C PRO A 40 -11.68 -7.10 11.90
N SER A 41 -10.42 -6.92 12.27
CA SER A 41 -10.00 -6.84 13.67
C SER A 41 -10.53 -5.63 14.44
N ARG A 42 -10.91 -4.56 13.75
CA ARG A 42 -11.59 -3.38 14.33
C ARG A 42 -13.09 -3.60 14.39
N LEU A 43 -13.67 -4.16 13.34
CA LEU A 43 -15.11 -4.42 13.30
C LEU A 43 -15.54 -5.46 14.34
N ALA A 44 -14.73 -6.49 14.57
CA ALA A 44 -14.96 -7.49 15.63
C ALA A 44 -14.98 -6.90 17.06
N LYS A 45 -14.48 -5.67 17.26
CA LYS A 45 -14.61 -4.97 18.56
C LYS A 45 -15.96 -4.27 18.72
N VAL A 46 -16.62 -3.95 17.61
CA VAL A 46 -17.90 -3.24 17.57
C VAL A 46 -19.06 -4.22 17.47
N TYR A 47 -18.87 -5.31 16.71
CA TYR A 47 -19.90 -6.30 16.43
C TYR A 47 -19.53 -7.66 17.05
N PRO A 48 -20.26 -8.15 18.07
CA PRO A 48 -19.90 -9.35 18.84
C PRO A 48 -19.78 -10.64 18.01
N ASN A 49 -20.58 -10.75 16.94
CA ASN A 49 -20.63 -11.95 16.10
C ASN A 49 -19.71 -11.88 14.88
N MET A 50 -18.85 -10.86 14.80
CA MET A 50 -17.97 -10.66 13.66
C MET A 50 -16.58 -11.25 13.91
N SER A 51 -16.11 -12.07 12.97
CA SER A 51 -14.76 -12.63 13.04
C SER A 51 -13.68 -11.55 12.91
N SER A 52 -12.66 -11.61 13.76
CA SER A 52 -11.49 -10.72 13.69
C SER A 52 -10.47 -11.16 12.63
N MET A 53 -10.74 -12.25 11.90
CA MET A 53 -9.84 -12.86 10.93
C MET A 53 -9.79 -12.08 9.62
N CYS A 54 -8.65 -12.15 8.92
CA CYS A 54 -8.47 -11.50 7.64
C CYS A 54 -9.45 -12.05 6.60
N TRP A 55 -10.20 -11.18 5.93
CA TRP A 55 -11.12 -11.58 4.87
C TRP A 55 -10.45 -12.31 3.70
N LYS A 56 -9.16 -12.03 3.44
CA LYS A 56 -8.42 -12.65 2.34
C LYS A 56 -7.97 -14.07 2.68
N CYS A 57 -7.14 -14.23 3.71
CA CYS A 57 -6.56 -15.55 4.04
C CYS A 57 -7.41 -16.38 5.00
N LYS A 58 -8.30 -15.76 5.79
CA LYS A 58 -9.10 -16.38 6.86
C LYS A 58 -8.26 -17.11 7.94
N GLN A 59 -6.96 -16.84 8.02
CA GLN A 59 -6.00 -17.58 8.88
C GLN A 59 -5.36 -16.74 9.99
N THR A 60 -5.28 -15.42 9.82
CA THR A 60 -4.61 -14.53 10.79
C THR A 60 -5.51 -13.33 11.06
N ARG A 61 -5.32 -12.67 12.21
CA ARG A 61 -6.03 -11.43 12.57
C ARG A 61 -5.97 -10.41 11.43
N GLY A 62 -7.15 -9.99 10.99
CA GLY A 62 -7.36 -9.05 9.90
C GLY A 62 -7.10 -7.61 10.31
N THR A 63 -5.84 -7.24 10.48
CA THR A 63 -5.42 -5.83 10.56
C THR A 63 -5.29 -5.25 9.15
N PHE A 64 -5.28 -3.91 9.03
CA PHE A 64 -4.99 -3.24 7.76
C PHE A 64 -3.68 -3.75 7.15
N PHE A 65 -2.59 -3.65 7.92
CA PHE A 65 -1.26 -4.02 7.44
C PHE A 65 -1.16 -5.51 7.08
N HIS A 66 -1.83 -6.39 7.83
CA HIS A 66 -1.91 -7.79 7.41
C HIS A 66 -2.68 -7.93 6.10
N ALA A 67 -3.89 -7.39 6.00
CA ALA A 67 -4.73 -7.54 4.81
C ALA A 67 -4.06 -7.01 3.53
N TRP A 68 -3.27 -5.94 3.60
CA TRP A 68 -2.69 -5.30 2.43
C TRP A 68 -1.22 -5.66 2.16
N TRP A 69 -0.46 -6.06 3.18
CA TRP A 69 0.98 -6.37 3.01
C TRP A 69 1.36 -7.76 3.49
N LEU A 70 1.08 -8.13 4.74
CA LEU A 70 1.60 -9.40 5.29
C LEU A 70 0.85 -10.64 4.79
N CYS A 71 -0.42 -10.50 4.41
CA CYS A 71 -1.28 -11.59 3.96
C CYS A 71 -0.65 -12.31 2.76
N PRO A 72 -0.57 -13.65 2.75
CA PRO A 72 0.02 -14.41 1.63
C PRO A 72 -0.61 -14.08 0.28
N LYS A 73 -1.94 -13.87 0.24
CA LYS A 73 -2.65 -13.49 -1.00
C LYS A 73 -2.21 -12.12 -1.51
N SER A 74 -2.04 -11.14 -0.61
CA SER A 74 -1.59 -9.80 -0.97
C SER A 74 -0.11 -9.77 -1.33
N LYS A 75 0.76 -10.51 -0.62
CA LYS A 75 2.16 -10.68 -1.01
C LYS A 75 2.28 -11.28 -2.42
N LYS A 76 1.48 -12.30 -2.75
CA LYS A 76 1.48 -12.92 -4.08
C LYS A 76 1.10 -11.90 -5.16
N TYR A 77 0.09 -11.07 -4.90
CA TYR A 77 -0.30 -9.97 -5.79
C TYR A 77 0.85 -8.97 -5.98
N TRP A 78 1.42 -8.43 -4.91
CA TRP A 78 2.49 -7.43 -5.00
C TRP A 78 3.75 -7.97 -5.68
N LYS A 79 4.08 -9.25 -5.49
CA LYS A 79 5.18 -9.89 -6.22
C LYS A 79 4.95 -9.89 -7.73
N LYS A 80 3.72 -10.13 -8.19
CA LYS A 80 3.37 -10.05 -9.62
C LYS A 80 3.51 -8.62 -10.14
N ILE A 81 2.96 -7.64 -9.41
CA ILE A 81 3.08 -6.22 -9.77
C ILE A 81 4.55 -5.79 -9.86
N ARG A 82 5.39 -6.22 -8.92
CA ARG A 82 6.84 -5.95 -8.96
C ARG A 82 7.51 -6.50 -10.22
N ILE A 83 7.14 -7.72 -10.64
CA ILE A 83 7.68 -8.34 -11.85
C ILE A 83 7.24 -7.54 -13.09
N TRP A 84 5.96 -7.21 -13.20
CA TRP A 84 5.44 -6.41 -14.32
C TRP A 84 6.09 -5.03 -14.41
N ILE A 85 6.29 -4.34 -13.28
CA ILE A 85 7.01 -3.06 -13.27
C ILE A 85 8.43 -3.24 -13.82
N LYS A 86 9.15 -4.29 -13.39
CA LYS A 86 10.50 -4.59 -13.90
C LYS A 86 10.48 -4.86 -15.40
N GLU A 87 9.51 -5.61 -15.91
CA GLU A 87 9.39 -5.93 -17.34
C GLU A 87 9.12 -4.68 -18.19
N ILE A 88 8.26 -3.77 -17.73
CA ILE A 88 7.86 -2.57 -18.49
C ILE A 88 8.93 -1.47 -18.43
N THR A 89 9.56 -1.29 -17.27
CA THR A 89 10.44 -0.13 -17.00
C THR A 89 11.92 -0.48 -16.94
N ASN A 90 12.26 -1.77 -16.91
CA ASN A 90 13.59 -2.29 -16.56
C ASN A 90 14.09 -1.86 -15.15
N ILE A 91 13.22 -1.29 -14.30
CA ILE A 91 13.55 -0.87 -12.94
C ILE A 91 13.23 -1.98 -11.95
N GLN A 92 14.24 -2.41 -11.20
CA GLN A 92 14.07 -3.37 -10.12
C GLN A 92 13.73 -2.66 -8.81
N LEU A 93 12.44 -2.54 -8.49
CA LEU A 93 11.99 -2.01 -7.21
C LEU A 93 12.35 -2.94 -6.04
N GLU A 94 12.60 -2.38 -4.87
CA GLU A 94 12.70 -3.13 -3.62
C GLU A 94 11.32 -3.63 -3.17
N PHE A 95 11.25 -4.81 -2.56
CA PHE A 95 9.97 -5.35 -2.07
C PHE A 95 9.64 -4.83 -0.67
N LYS A 96 9.32 -3.53 -0.60
CA LYS A 96 9.09 -2.77 0.62
C LYS A 96 7.66 -2.22 0.68
N ALA A 97 7.02 -2.28 1.84
CA ALA A 97 5.63 -1.87 2.01
C ALA A 97 5.42 -0.38 1.68
N GLU A 98 6.45 0.43 1.95
CA GLU A 98 6.51 1.86 1.68
C GLU A 98 6.35 2.14 0.18
N ILE A 99 6.96 1.31 -0.67
CA ILE A 99 6.85 1.46 -2.12
C ILE A 99 5.45 1.06 -2.57
N PHE A 100 4.97 -0.13 -2.17
CA PHE A 100 3.74 -0.71 -2.72
C PHE A 100 2.45 -0.21 -2.06
N LEU A 101 2.49 0.27 -0.82
CA LEU A 101 1.30 0.81 -0.14
C LEU A 101 1.25 2.33 -0.18
N LEU A 102 2.41 3.00 -0.14
CA LEU A 102 2.49 4.45 -0.01
C LEU A 102 3.04 5.15 -1.26
N GLY A 103 3.60 4.42 -2.23
CA GLY A 103 4.24 5.01 -3.41
C GLY A 103 5.58 5.69 -3.08
N MET A 104 6.27 5.31 -2.01
CA MET A 104 7.52 5.95 -1.60
C MET A 104 8.72 5.55 -2.47
N LEU A 105 8.85 6.18 -3.64
CA LEU A 105 9.99 6.00 -4.52
C LEU A 105 11.16 6.89 -4.07
N LYS A 106 12.06 6.32 -3.25
CA LYS A 106 13.27 7.03 -2.77
C LYS A 106 14.41 7.10 -3.81
N GLY A 107 14.34 6.32 -4.89
CA GLY A 107 15.35 6.31 -5.96
C GLY A 107 15.24 7.48 -6.94
N GLU A 108 16.38 7.80 -7.56
CA GLU A 108 16.47 8.75 -8.67
C GLU A 108 16.03 8.09 -9.98
N TYR A 109 14.71 8.00 -10.17
CA TYR A 109 14.13 7.57 -11.43
C TYR A 109 13.69 8.78 -12.29
N PRO A 110 13.68 8.63 -13.64
CA PRO A 110 13.06 9.59 -14.54
C PRO A 110 11.61 9.89 -14.12
N LYS A 111 11.17 11.13 -14.33
CA LYS A 111 9.88 11.61 -13.84
C LYS A 111 8.71 10.81 -14.41
N GLU A 112 8.78 10.48 -15.69
CA GLU A 112 7.81 9.69 -16.45
C GLU A 112 7.70 8.27 -15.88
N MET A 113 8.84 7.66 -15.56
CA MET A 113 8.90 6.32 -14.93
C MET A 113 8.32 6.34 -13.52
N LYS A 114 8.59 7.39 -12.73
CA LYS A 114 7.97 7.56 -11.40
C LYS A 114 6.44 7.62 -11.53
N TYR A 115 5.93 8.40 -12.47
CA TYR A 115 4.48 8.49 -12.70
C TYR A 115 3.88 7.15 -13.12
N LEU A 116 4.50 6.44 -14.06
CA LEU A 116 4.02 5.15 -14.51
C LEU A 116 3.98 4.13 -13.35
N ILE A 117 5.07 4.05 -12.58
CA ILE A 117 5.16 3.16 -11.41
C ILE A 117 4.09 3.51 -10.36
N LEU A 118 3.92 4.80 -10.06
CA LEU A 118 2.91 5.25 -9.10
C LEU A 118 1.50 4.93 -9.57
N HIS A 119 1.17 5.11 -10.85
CA HIS A 119 -0.11 4.69 -11.41
C HIS A 119 -0.31 3.18 -11.29
N ILE A 120 0.67 2.35 -11.64
CA ILE A 120 0.56 0.89 -11.56
C ILE A 120 0.31 0.42 -10.11
N ILE A 121 0.94 1.05 -9.13
CA ILE A 121 0.83 0.66 -7.72
C ILE A 121 -0.47 1.16 -7.08
N THR A 122 -1.04 2.26 -7.57
CA THR A 122 -2.20 2.93 -6.96
C THR A 122 -3.53 2.77 -7.71
N ALA A 123 -3.51 2.26 -8.94
CA ALA A 123 -4.68 1.87 -9.73
C ALA A 123 -5.38 0.63 -9.13
#